data_AF-A0A957EBL1-F1
#
_entry.id   AF-A0A957EBL1-F1
#
_cell.length_a   1.000
_cell.length_b   1.000
_cell.length_c   1.000
_cell.angle_alpha   90.00
_cell.angle_beta   90.00
_cell.angle_gamma   90.00
#
_symmetry.space_group_name_H-M   'P 1'
#
loop_
_entity.id
_entity.type
_entity.pdbx_description
1 polymer ?
#
loop_
_entity_poly.entity_id
_entity_poly.type
_entity_poly.pdbx_seq_one_letter_code
_entity_poly.pdbx_strand_id
1 'polypeptide(L)'
;TDLPIHGYLIKPVKPEELAAAIAVATKRFQDSQALKEEADKLADALETRKLLDKAKARLMATGLSEEEAYRTLQQQARNGRISLRAVATAILKQKPS
;
A
#
# COMPACT_ATOMS: atom_id res chain seq x y z
N THR A 1 -5.24 -5.46 -22.88
CA THR A 1 -5.58 -5.69 -21.47
C THR A 1 -7.09 -5.75 -21.38
N ASP A 2 -7.63 -6.85 -20.88
CA ASP A 2 -9.08 -7.01 -20.70
C ASP A 2 -9.54 -6.03 -19.61
N LEU A 3 -10.47 -5.14 -19.93
CA LEU A 3 -11.02 -4.19 -18.96
C LEU A 3 -12.21 -4.86 -18.25
N PRO A 4 -12.33 -4.71 -16.93
CA PRO A 4 -13.45 -5.33 -16.21
C PRO A 4 -14.79 -4.81 -16.73
N ILE A 5 -15.66 -5.74 -17.14
CA ILE A 5 -16.99 -5.43 -17.64
C ILE A 5 -17.90 -5.18 -16.43
N HIS A 6 -18.35 -3.93 -16.28
CA HIS A 6 -19.21 -3.54 -15.16
C HIS A 6 -20.72 -3.58 -15.48
N GLY A 7 -21.08 -3.79 -16.75
CA GLY A 7 -22.45 -3.98 -17.21
C GLY A 7 -22.51 -4.36 -18.69
N TYR A 8 -23.64 -4.94 -19.11
CA TYR A 8 -23.93 -5.23 -20.51
C TYR A 8 -25.42 -4.98 -20.78
N LEU A 9 -25.77 -4.72 -22.04
CA LEU A 9 -27.12 -4.39 -22.48
C LEU A 9 -27.45 -5.14 -23.77
N ILE A 10 -28.64 -5.73 -23.86
CA ILE A 10 -29.11 -6.48 -25.03
C ILE A 10 -30.24 -5.71 -25.73
N LYS A 11 -30.29 -5.76 -27.07
CA LYS A 11 -31.26 -5.02 -27.87
C LYS A 11 -32.63 -5.72 -27.96
N PRO A 12 -33.72 -4.97 -28.20
CA PRO A 12 -33.79 -3.51 -28.28
C PRO A 12 -33.80 -2.86 -26.89
N VAL A 13 -33.06 -1.76 -26.73
CA VAL A 13 -32.83 -1.08 -25.45
C VAL A 13 -33.73 0.15 -25.36
N LYS A 14 -34.40 0.34 -24.21
CA LYS A 14 -35.10 1.59 -23.89
C LYS A 14 -34.17 2.62 -23.22
N PRO A 15 -34.37 3.93 -23.42
CA PRO A 15 -33.54 4.96 -22.78
C PRO A 15 -33.44 4.84 -21.25
N GLU A 16 -34.52 4.43 -20.59
CA GLU A 16 -34.58 4.21 -19.14
C GLU A 16 -33.67 3.05 -18.70
N GLU A 17 -33.64 1.95 -19.47
CA GLU A 17 -32.78 0.80 -19.23
C GLU A 17 -31.30 1.15 -19.43
N LEU A 18 -31.01 2.00 -20.42
CA LEU A 18 -29.65 2.51 -20.63
C LEU A 18 -29.19 3.38 -19.45
N ALA A 19 -30.04 4.29 -18.97
CA ALA A 19 -29.72 5.14 -17.82
C ALA A 19 -29.45 4.31 -16.56
N ALA A 20 -30.30 3.31 -16.28
CA ALA A 20 -30.11 2.39 -15.15
C ALA A 20 -28.81 1.58 -15.28
N ALA A 21 -28.50 1.07 -16.47
CA ALA A 21 -27.29 0.30 -16.72
C ALA A 21 -26.02 1.15 -16.51
N ILE A 22 -26.01 2.41 -16.96
CA ILE A 22 -24.90 3.34 -16.73
C ILE A 22 -24.73 3.61 -15.23
N ALA A 23 -25.82 3.85 -14.49
CA ALA A 23 -25.76 4.10 -13.06
C ALA A 23 -25.16 2.90 -12.30
N VAL A 24 -25.59 1.68 -12.61
CA VAL A 24 -25.05 0.44 -12.01
C VAL A 24 -23.58 0.24 -12.37
N ALA A 25 -23.22 0.39 -13.64
CA ALA A 25 -21.83 0.24 -14.08
C ALA A 25 -20.90 1.26 -13.41
N THR A 26 -21.36 2.51 -13.26
CA THR A 26 -20.62 3.57 -12.58
C THR A 26 -20.40 3.24 -11.11
N LYS A 27 -21.44 2.79 -10.41
CA LYS A 27 -21.35 2.41 -9.00
C LYS A 27 -20.38 1.24 -8.81
N ARG A 28 -20.48 0.20 -9.64
CA ARG A 28 -19.57 -0.96 -9.62
C ARG A 28 -18.12 -0.57 -9.90
N PHE A 29 -17.90 0.37 -10.81
CA PHE A 29 -16.56 0.89 -11.10
C PHE A 29 -15.98 1.59 -9.87
N GLN A 30 -16.76 2.47 -9.23
CA GLN A 30 -16.32 3.17 -8.01
C GLN A 30 -16.00 2.19 -6.87
N ASP A 31 -16.86 1.19 -6.66
CA ASP A 31 -16.64 0.19 -5.62
C ASP A 31 -15.39 -0.66 -5.92
N SER A 32 -15.16 -1.01 -7.19
CA SER A 32 -13.96 -1.75 -7.62
C SER A 32 -12.69 -0.93 -7.41
N GLN A 33 -12.74 0.38 -7.68
CA GLN A 33 -11.61 1.29 -7.47
C GLN A 33 -11.29 1.43 -5.98
N ALA A 34 -12.30 1.59 -5.12
CA ALA A 34 -12.11 1.68 -3.68
C ALA A 34 -11.49 0.41 -3.09
N LEU A 35 -11.97 -0.77 -3.52
CA LEU A 35 -11.38 -2.06 -3.12
C LEU A 35 -9.93 -2.20 -3.57
N LYS A 36 -9.63 -1.75 -4.79
CA LYS A 36 -8.25 -1.77 -5.30
C LYS A 36 -7.34 -0.85 -4.49
N GLU A 37 -7.77 0.36 -4.19
CA GLU A 37 -7.02 1.30 -3.35
C GLU A 37 -6.76 0.73 -1.95
N GLU A 38 -7.75 0.06 -1.35
CA GLU A 38 -7.59 -0.60 -0.06
C GLU A 38 -6.59 -1.76 -0.13
N ALA A 39 -6.68 -2.59 -1.17
CA ALA A 39 -5.74 -3.69 -1.39
C ALA A 39 -4.30 -3.18 -1.58
N ASP A 40 -4.11 -2.11 -2.36
CA ASP A 40 -2.81 -1.48 -2.59
C ASP A 40 -2.25 -0.90 -1.27
N LYS A 41 -3.09 -0.22 -0.47
CA LYS A 41 -2.70 0.31 0.84
C LYS A 41 -2.27 -0.79 1.81
N LEU A 42 -2.99 -1.91 1.84
CA LEU A 42 -2.65 -3.07 2.68
C LEU A 42 -1.34 -3.72 2.22
N ALA A 43 -1.15 -3.88 0.91
CA ALA A 43 0.10 -4.38 0.34
C ALA A 43 1.28 -3.49 0.74
N ASP A 44 1.12 -2.17 0.64
CA ASP A 44 2.14 -1.20 1.05
C ASP A 44 2.47 -1.24 2.54
N ALA A 45 1.47 -1.44 3.40
CA ALA A 45 1.66 -1.59 4.84
C ALA A 45 2.47 -2.86 5.15
N LEU A 46 2.17 -3.98 4.47
CA LEU A 46 2.91 -5.23 4.61
C LEU A 46 4.38 -5.09 4.17
N GLU A 47 4.64 -4.48 3.02
CA GLU A 47 6.00 -4.23 2.55
C GLU A 47 6.77 -3.30 3.49
N THR A 48 6.09 -2.28 4.04
CA THR A 48 6.67 -1.40 5.06
C THR A 48 7.09 -2.18 6.31
N ARG A 49 6.25 -3.10 6.80
CA ARG A 49 6.57 -3.96 7.95
C ARG A 49 7.79 -4.86 7.66
N LYS A 50 7.85 -5.49 6.48
CA LYS A 50 9.01 -6.30 6.07
C LYS A 50 10.30 -5.48 6.06
N LEU A 51 10.27 -4.24 5.55
CA LEU A 51 11.43 -3.35 5.55
C LEU A 51 11.87 -2.99 6.97
N LEU A 52 10.92 -2.69 7.86
CA LEU A 52 11.21 -2.37 9.26
C LEU A 52 11.84 -3.56 9.99
N ASP A 53 11.30 -4.77 9.81
CA ASP A 53 11.84 -5.97 10.45
C ASP A 53 13.27 -6.27 9.95
N LYS A 54 13.54 -6.11 8.65
CA LYS A 54 14.89 -6.24 8.09
C LYS A 54 15.86 -5.18 8.63
N ALA A 55 15.42 -3.94 8.75
CA ALA A 55 16.24 -2.86 9.29
C ALA A 55 16.54 -3.07 10.78
N LYS A 56 15.54 -3.50 11.57
CA LYS A 56 15.74 -3.90 12.96
C LYS A 56 16.76 -5.02 13.07
N ALA A 57 16.62 -6.09 12.28
CA ALA A 57 17.57 -7.22 12.31
C ALA A 57 19.01 -6.76 12.01
N ARG A 58 19.19 -5.82 11.08
CA ARG A 58 20.51 -5.25 10.78
C ARG A 58 21.08 -4.43 11.94
N LEU A 59 20.26 -3.63 12.62
CA LEU A 59 20.66 -2.90 13.82
C LEU A 59 20.96 -3.86 14.99
N MET A 60 20.19 -4.94 15.12
CA MET A 60 20.44 -5.96 16.13
C MET A 60 21.78 -6.68 15.91
N ALA A 61 22.19 -6.87 14.65
CA ALA A 61 23.50 -7.42 14.32
C ALA A 61 24.68 -6.54 14.79
N THR A 62 24.45 -5.27 15.15
CA THR A 62 25.47 -4.40 15.77
C THR A 62 25.47 -4.48 17.30
N GLY A 63 24.72 -5.42 17.89
CA GLY A 63 24.65 -5.64 19.34
C GLY A 63 23.47 -4.97 20.04
N LEU A 64 22.54 -4.35 19.30
CA LEU A 64 21.34 -3.76 19.89
C LEU A 64 20.27 -4.82 20.17
N SER A 65 19.51 -4.64 21.25
CA SER A 65 18.26 -5.37 21.46
C SER A 65 17.19 -4.95 20.43
N GLU A 66 16.13 -5.74 20.29
CA GLU A 66 15.02 -5.37 19.39
C GLU A 66 14.37 -4.04 19.78
N GLU A 67 14.21 -3.78 21.09
CA GLU A 67 13.63 -2.52 21.58
C GLU A 67 14.52 -1.33 21.23
N GLU A 68 15.83 -1.44 21.44
CA GLU A 68 16.79 -0.39 21.10
C GLU A 68 16.88 -0.14 19.58
N ALA A 69 16.84 -1.21 18.78
CA ALA A 69 16.80 -1.11 17.32
C ALA A 69 15.54 -0.36 16.85
N TYR A 70 14.38 -0.67 17.43
CA TYR A 70 13.14 0.02 17.09
C TYR A 70 13.12 1.48 17.56
N ARG A 71 13.61 1.77 18.78
CA ARG A 71 13.80 3.15 19.25
C ARG A 71 14.73 3.95 18.36
N THR A 72 15.81 3.33 17.87
CA THR A 72 16.75 3.97 16.94
C THR A 72 16.07 4.36 15.63
N LEU A 73 15.26 3.47 15.06
CA LEU A 73 14.45 3.78 13.86
C LEU A 73 13.51 4.97 14.11
N GLN A 74 12.80 4.99 15.24
CA GLN A 74 11.89 6.07 15.60
C GLN A 74 12.62 7.41 15.82
N GLN A 75 13.77 7.39 16.49
CA GLN A 75 14.55 8.60 16.75
C GLN A 75 15.09 9.19 15.44
N GLN A 76 15.61 8.35 14.54
CA GLN A 76 16.07 8.80 13.23
C GLN A 76 14.93 9.36 12.38
N ALA A 77 13.74 8.74 12.42
CA ALA A 77 12.55 9.23 11.73
C ALA A 77 12.14 10.61 12.25
N ARG A 78 12.11 10.78 13.58
CA ARG A 78 11.76 12.06 14.23
C ARG A 78 12.78 13.15 13.93
N ASN A 79 14.08 12.84 14.00
CA ASN A 79 15.16 13.78 13.71
C ASN A 79 15.18 14.19 12.23
N GLY A 80 14.95 13.24 11.32
CA GLY A 80 14.92 13.49 9.89
C GLY A 80 13.60 14.03 9.36
N ARG A 81 12.52 14.05 10.19
CA ARG A 81 11.13 14.34 9.77
C ARG A 81 10.70 13.53 8.55
N ILE A 82 11.11 12.27 8.51
CA ILE A 82 10.81 11.32 7.44
C ILE A 82 10.09 10.10 7.99
N SER A 83 9.45 9.33 7.12
CA SER A 83 8.73 8.12 7.52
C SER A 83 9.68 7.03 8.03
N LEU A 84 9.18 6.18 8.92
CA LEU A 84 9.88 4.97 9.36
C LEU A 84 10.33 4.08 8.19
N ARG A 85 9.51 3.98 7.13
CA ARG A 85 9.86 3.26 5.89
C ARG A 85 11.11 3.83 5.22
N ALA A 86 11.19 5.16 5.13
CA ALA A 86 12.35 5.84 4.52
C ALA A 86 13.63 5.60 5.33
N VAL A 87 13.55 5.70 6.66
CA VAL A 87 14.67 5.41 7.56
C VAL A 87 15.12 3.95 7.43
N ALA A 88 14.19 3.00 7.50
CA ALA A 88 14.49 1.58 7.34
C ALA A 88 15.20 1.30 6.01
N THR A 89 14.71 1.91 4.93
CA THR A 89 15.34 1.83 3.61
C THR A 89 16.75 2.42 3.60
N ALA A 90 16.96 3.56 4.26
CA ALA A 90 18.26 4.20 4.36
C ALA A 90 19.28 3.34 5.13
N ILE A 91 18.87 2.71 6.24
CA ILE A 91 19.70 1.77 7.00
C ILE A 91 20.07 0.56 6.14
N LEU A 92 19.10 0.01 5.39
CA LEU A 92 19.35 -1.13 4.51
C LEU A 92 20.28 -0.80 3.33
N LYS A 93 20.31 0.46 2.87
CA LYS A 93 21.19 0.91 1.77
C LYS A 93 22.63 1.18 2.18
N GLN A 94 22.91 1.47 3.46
CA GLN A 94 24.28 1.67 3.93
C GLN A 94 25.08 0.36 3.73
N LYS A 95 26.35 0.41 3.34
CA LYS A 95 27.20 -0.79 3.25
C LYS A 95 27.59 -1.26 4.66
N PRO A 96 27.65 -2.56 4.94
CA PRO A 96 28.20 -3.02 6.22
C PRO A 96 29.68 -2.61 6.25
N SER A 97 30.05 -1.85 7.29
CA SER A 97 31.43 -1.50 7.57
C SER A 97 32.13 -2.63 8.30
#